data_AF-A0A1M6AWH0-F1
#
_entry.id   AF-A0A1M6AWH0-F1
#
_cell.length_a   1.000
_cell.length_b   1.000
_cell.length_c   1.000
_cell.angle_alpha   90.00
_cell.angle_beta   90.00
_cell.angle_gamma   90.00
#
_symmetry.space_group_name_H-M   'P 1'
#
loop_
_entity.id
_entity.type
_entity.pdbx_description
1 polymer ?
#
loop_
_entity_poly.entity_id
_entity_poly.type
_entity_poly.pdbx_seq_one_letter_code
_entity_poly.pdbx_strand_id
1 'polypeptide(L)' 'MKINKINQSCQPIPSFIDSPYFVEEPFNWHLKEDAPEELKKEFEEYMKSDYEEIGVIPCPK' A
#
# COMPACT_ATOMS: atom_id res chain seq x y z
N MET A 1 -30.26 -0.86 3.51
CA MET A 1 -29.64 0.19 4.32
C MET A 1 -28.65 0.93 3.44
N LYS A 2 -28.83 2.25 3.28
CA LYS A 2 -27.91 3.10 2.51
C LYS A 2 -26.63 3.25 3.33
N ILE A 3 -25.51 2.77 2.82
CA ILE A 3 -24.21 2.94 3.48
C ILE A 3 -23.74 4.35 3.10
N ASN A 4 -23.91 5.30 4.01
CA ASN A 4 -23.31 6.63 3.89
C ASN A 4 -21.79 6.45 4.10
N LYS A 5 -21.03 6.21 3.04
CA LYS A 5 -19.56 6.04 3.06
C LYS A 5 -18.89 7.34 2.60
N ILE A 6 -18.92 8.36 3.44
CA ILE A 6 -18.17 9.62 3.20
C ILE A 6 -17.25 9.90 4.38
N ASN A 7 -16.19 9.09 4.52
CA ASN A 7 -15.03 9.33 5.41
C ASN A 7 -14.09 8.10 5.53
N GLN A 8 -13.83 7.37 4.43
CA GLN A 8 -12.78 6.34 4.40
C GLN A 8 -11.55 6.92 3.69
N SER A 9 -10.76 7.73 4.39
CA SER A 9 -9.51 8.33 3.88
C SER A 9 -8.34 7.33 3.81
N CYS A 10 -8.52 6.08 4.24
CA CYS A 10 -7.55 5.01 3.99
C CYS A 10 -7.92 4.35 2.66
N GLN A 11 -7.03 4.49 1.67
CA GLN A 11 -6.96 3.62 0.50
C GLN A 11 -7.13 2.16 0.98
N PRO A 12 -7.76 1.26 0.19
CA PRO A 12 -7.79 -0.15 0.53
C PRO A 12 -6.35 -0.63 0.81
N ILE A 13 -6.16 -1.38 1.90
CA ILE A 13 -4.84 -1.87 2.29
C ILE A 13 -4.29 -2.69 1.12
N PRO A 14 -3.09 -2.38 0.61
CA PRO A 14 -2.53 -3.10 -0.51
C PRO A 14 -2.32 -4.58 -0.18
N SER A 15 -2.54 -5.43 -1.16
CA SER A 15 -2.44 -6.88 -1.02
C SER A 15 -1.00 -7.30 -0.72
N PHE A 16 -0.02 -6.54 -1.21
CA PHE A 16 1.39 -6.79 -0.91
C PHE A 16 1.74 -6.68 0.57
N ILE A 17 1.00 -5.93 1.40
CA ILE A 17 1.33 -5.77 2.83
C ILE A 17 1.22 -7.09 3.61
N ASP A 18 0.29 -7.97 3.20
CA ASP A 18 0.10 -9.30 3.81
C ASP A 18 0.95 -10.38 3.12
N SER A 19 1.72 -10.00 2.10
CA SER A 19 2.48 -10.93 1.29
C SER A 19 3.73 -11.45 1.99
N PRO A 20 4.09 -12.75 1.87
CA PRO A 20 5.36 -13.27 2.39
C PRO A 20 6.59 -12.68 1.66
N TYR A 21 6.36 -11.97 0.57
CA TYR A 21 7.40 -11.27 -0.19
C TYR A 21 7.63 -9.85 0.30
N PHE A 22 6.74 -9.28 1.11
CA PHE A 22 6.91 -7.94 1.64
C PHE A 22 7.76 -7.94 2.90
N VAL A 23 8.64 -6.95 2.97
CA VAL A 23 9.57 -6.75 4.07
C VAL A 23 9.30 -5.38 4.67
N GLU A 24 8.65 -5.36 5.84
CA GLU A 24 8.37 -4.15 6.61
C GLU A 24 9.61 -3.69 7.40
N GLU A 25 10.63 -3.19 6.71
CA GLU A 25 11.78 -2.55 7.38
C GLU A 25 11.52 -1.05 7.59
N PRO A 26 11.81 -0.50 8.78
CA PRO A 26 11.69 0.93 9.01
C PRO A 26 12.46 1.73 7.96
N PHE A 27 11.76 2.60 7.21
CA PHE A 27 12.31 3.40 6.10
C PHE A 27 12.86 2.61 4.89
N ASN A 28 12.69 1.28 4.85
CA ASN A 28 13.19 0.42 3.77
C ASN A 28 12.14 -0.62 3.36
N TRP A 29 10.87 -0.21 3.23
CA TRP A 29 9.84 -1.08 2.69
C TRP A 29 10.24 -1.55 1.29
N HIS A 30 10.31 -2.86 1.10
CA HIS A 30 10.65 -3.44 -0.19
C HIS A 30 9.98 -4.82 -0.35
N LEU A 31 9.95 -5.30 -1.59
CA LEU A 31 9.58 -6.66 -1.92
C LEU A 31 10.83 -7.51 -2.15
N LYS A 32 10.77 -8.79 -1.80
CA LYS A 32 11.79 -9.79 -2.14
C LYS A 32 11.93 -9.92 -3.66
N GLU A 33 13.11 -10.27 -4.14
CA GLU A 33 13.40 -10.43 -5.58
C GLU A 33 12.48 -11.45 -6.27
N ASP A 34 12.08 -12.48 -5.52
CA ASP A 34 11.20 -13.58 -5.96
C ASP A 34 9.70 -13.21 -5.94
N ALA A 35 9.35 -11.95 -5.62
CA ALA A 35 7.96 -11.52 -5.61
C ALA A 35 7.33 -11.63 -7.02
N PRO A 36 6.08 -12.09 -7.13
CA PRO A 36 5.38 -12.15 -8.41
C PRO A 36 5.21 -10.76 -9.00
N GLU A 37 5.21 -10.69 -10.32
CA GLU A 37 5.16 -9.42 -11.07
C GLU A 37 3.93 -8.57 -10.73
N GLU A 38 2.79 -9.22 -10.47
CA GLU A 38 1.56 -8.56 -10.06
C GLU A 38 1.71 -7.80 -8.73
N LEU A 39 2.42 -8.39 -7.75
CA LEU A 39 2.71 -7.73 -6.47
C LEU A 39 3.72 -6.59 -6.63
N LYS A 40 4.72 -6.76 -7.51
CA LYS A 40 5.69 -5.69 -7.80
C LYS A 40 4.99 -4.47 -8.39
N LYS A 41 4.08 -4.70 -9.34
CA LYS A 41 3.30 -3.64 -9.96
C LYS A 41 2.37 -2.93 -8.95
N GLU A 42 1.68 -3.68 -8.08
CA GLU A 42 0.85 -3.10 -7.02
C GLU A 42 1.68 -2.24 -6.05
N PHE A 43 2.85 -2.73 -5.65
CA PHE A 43 3.77 -1.99 -4.79
C PHE A 43 4.32 -0.71 -5.45
N GLU A 44 4.69 -0.78 -6.73
CA GLU A 44 5.13 0.40 -7.50
C GLU A 44 3.99 1.42 -7.65
N GLU A 45 2.77 0.98 -7.95
CA GLU A 45 1.60 1.86 -8.01
C GLU A 45 1.29 2.50 -6.67
N TYR A 46 1.37 1.74 -5.57
CA TYR A 46 1.20 2.26 -4.22
C TYR A 46 2.26 3.30 -3.88
N MET A 47 3.54 3.00 -4.10
CA MET A 47 4.64 3.93 -3.86
C MET A 47 4.57 5.19 -4.74
N LYS A 48 3.98 5.08 -5.94
CA LYS A 48 3.77 6.20 -6.85
C LYS A 48 2.53 7.04 -6.49
N SER A 49 1.50 6.43 -5.93
CA SER A 49 0.22 7.08 -5.60
C SER A 49 0.33 8.15 -4.51
N ASP A 50 1.43 8.19 -3.74
CA ASP A 50 1.60 9.07 -2.58
C ASP A 50 2.46 10.34 -2.84
N TYR A 51 3.06 10.52 -4.02
CA TYR A 51 4.02 11.62 -4.23
C TYR A 51 3.50 12.88 -4.94
N GLU A 52 2.31 12.86 -5.56
CA GLU A 52 1.83 14.02 -6.35
C GLU A 52 0.71 14.84 -5.71
N GLU A 53 0.04 14.34 -4.66
CA GLU A 53 -0.96 15.14 -3.94
C GLU A 53 -0.94 14.81 -2.44
N ILE A 54 -0.47 15.77 -1.63
CA ILE A 54 -0.83 15.96 -0.22
C ILE A 54 -0.61 14.80 0.78
N GLY A 55 0.64 14.61 1.23
CA GLY A 55 0.95 14.30 2.65
C GLY A 55 0.08 13.25 3.36
N VAL A 56 -0.14 12.11 2.74
CA VAL A 56 -0.91 11.02 3.34
C VAL A 56 0.02 10.13 4.15
N ILE A 57 -0.24 10.12 5.46
CA ILE A 57 0.40 9.23 6.44
C ILE A 57 -0.20 7.84 6.19
N PRO A 58 0.59 6.80 5.85
CA PRO A 58 0.04 5.44 5.71
C PRO A 58 -0.58 5.01 7.05
N CYS A 59 -1.83 4.55 7.00
CA CYS A 59 -2.63 4.24 8.18
C CYS A 59 -1.87 3.23 9.08
N PRO A 60 -1.46 3.60 10.32
CA PRO A 60 -0.75 2.69 11.21
C PRO A 60 -1.68 1.56 11.68
N LYS A 61 -1.11 0.36 11.85
CA LYS A 61 -1.79 -0.84 12.38
C LYS A 61 -2.40 -0.61 13.77
#